data_AF-A0A520W4S9-F1
#
_entry.id   AF-A0A520W4S9-F1
#
_cell.length_a   1.000
_cell.length_b   1.000
_cell.length_c   1.000
_cell.angle_alpha   90.00
_cell.angle_beta   90.00
_cell.angle_gamma   90.00
#
_symmetry.space_group_name_H-M   'P 1'
#
loop_
_entity.id
_entity.type
_entity.pdbx_description
1 polymer ?
#
loop_
_entity_poly.entity_id
_entity_poly.type
_entity_poly.pdbx_seq_one_letter_code
_entity_poly.pdbx_strand_id
1 'polypeptide(L)' 'MNNYFEKKLKSKEFVFTAETSPPDSTVRSDITDRILCLKDLADAINVTDGASAKSHLSSLVVSSIMKDIEIEPIL' A
#
# COMPACT_ATOMS: atom_id res chain seq x y z
N MET A 1 3.83 -16.41 -1.26
CA MET A 1 3.62 -15.09 -0.65
C MET A 1 4.96 -14.56 -0.16
N ASN A 2 5.42 -13.45 -0.72
CA ASN A 2 6.53 -12.70 -0.14
C ASN A 2 5.99 -11.95 1.08
N ASN A 3 6.44 -12.35 2.27
CA ASN A 3 6.13 -11.69 3.56
C ASN A 3 7.38 -10.93 4.05
N TYR A 4 7.87 -9.99 3.23
CA TYR A 4 9.11 -9.27 3.52
C TYR A 4 8.99 -8.43 4.81
N PHE A 5 7.89 -7.71 4.95
CA PHE A 5 7.60 -6.88 6.12
C PHE A 5 7.55 -7.70 7.42
N GLU A 6 6.84 -8.84 7.41
CA GLU A 6 6.78 -9.75 8.57
C GLU A 6 8.18 -10.25 8.97
N LYS A 7 9.03 -10.58 7.99
CA LYS A 7 10.41 -11.02 8.25
C LYS A 7 11.23 -9.93 8.93
N LYS A 8 11.17 -8.68 8.43
CA LYS A 8 11.86 -7.54 9.05
C LYS A 8 11.44 -7.31 10.49
N LEU A 9 10.13 -7.34 10.76
CA LEU A 9 9.59 -7.21 12.11
C LEU A 9 10.11 -8.32 13.03
N LYS A 10 10.09 -9.59 12.57
CA LYS A 10 10.62 -10.73 13.33
C LYS A 10 12.12 -10.66 13.56
N SER A 11 12.88 -10.11 12.62
CA SER A 11 14.32 -9.85 12.73
C SER A 11 14.67 -8.68 13.65
N LYS A 12 13.68 -7.94 14.17
CA LYS A 12 13.86 -6.72 14.97
C LYS A 12 14.66 -5.64 14.23
N GLU A 13 14.55 -5.61 12.91
CA GLU A 13 15.09 -4.52 12.10
C GLU A 13 14.29 -3.25 12.37
N PHE A 14 14.92 -2.09 12.17
CA PHE A 14 14.17 -0.84 12.12
C PHE A 14 13.29 -0.85 10.87
N VAL A 15 12.01 -0.54 11.05
CA VAL A 15 10.99 -0.61 10.00
C VAL A 15 10.28 0.73 9.90
N PHE A 16 10.11 1.22 8.67
CA PHE A 16 9.38 2.44 8.35
C PHE A 16 8.20 2.13 7.43
N THR A 17 7.00 2.56 7.84
CA THR A 17 5.78 2.41 7.06
C THR A 17 5.26 3.77 6.60
N ALA A 18 4.61 3.78 5.43
CA ALA A 18 3.83 4.93 4.96
C ALA A 18 2.34 4.59 4.92
N GLU A 19 1.49 5.60 4.74
CA GLU A 19 0.05 5.44 4.58
C GLU A 19 -0.41 6.14 3.30
N THR A 20 -1.40 5.55 2.63
CA THR A 20 -2.08 6.14 1.48
C THR A 20 -3.58 5.88 1.55
N SER A 21 -4.36 6.73 0.89
CA SER A 21 -5.80 6.53 0.68
C SER A 21 -6.09 6.09 -0.75
N PRO A 22 -7.07 5.19 -0.95
CA PRO A 22 -7.50 4.81 -2.30
C PRO A 22 -7.99 6.04 -3.09
N PRO A 23 -7.70 6.12 -4.40
CA PRO A 23 -8.21 7.21 -5.23
C PRO A 23 -9.71 7.06 -5.50
N ASP A 24 -10.35 8.17 -5.88
CA ASP A 24 -11.71 8.21 -6.44
C ASP A 24 -11.69 7.90 -7.95
N SER A 25 -10.98 6.83 -8.33
CA SER A 25 -10.78 6.43 -9.72
C SER A 25 -10.56 4.93 -9.83
N THR A 26 -11.00 4.34 -10.95
CA THR A 26 -10.73 2.95 -11.30
C THR A 26 -9.55 2.80 -12.26
N VAL A 27 -8.94 3.91 -12.68
CA VAL A 27 -7.80 3.89 -13.59
C VAL A 27 -6.55 3.46 -12.83
N ARG A 28 -5.88 2.42 -13.33
CA ARG A 28 -4.69 1.85 -12.66
C ARG A 28 -3.54 2.86 -12.50
N SER A 29 -3.34 3.74 -13.49
CA SER A 29 -2.28 4.77 -13.43
C SER A 29 -2.47 5.73 -12.25
N ASP A 30 -3.71 6.10 -11.94
CA ASP A 30 -4.01 7.03 -10.84
C ASP A 30 -3.60 6.44 -9.47
N ILE A 31 -3.65 5.11 -9.35
CA ILE A 31 -3.18 4.39 -8.17
C ILE A 31 -1.65 4.35 -8.17
N THR A 32 -1.04 3.93 -9.28
CA THR A 32 0.42 3.76 -9.36
C THR A 32 1.16 5.07 -9.17
N ASP A 33 0.71 6.16 -9.81
CA ASP A 33 1.35 7.47 -9.73
C ASP A 33 1.34 8.02 -8.30
N ARG A 34 0.32 7.66 -7.51
CA ARG A 34 0.20 8.04 -6.11
C ARG A 34 1.17 7.28 -5.19
N ILE A 35 1.47 6.01 -5.46
CA ILE A 35 2.24 5.15 -4.55
C ILE A 35 3.69 4.93 -5.00
N LEU A 36 4.03 5.20 -6.26
CA LEU A 36 5.36 4.95 -6.80
C LEU A 36 6.44 5.77 -6.08
N CYS A 37 6.11 6.96 -5.58
CA CYS A 37 7.04 7.78 -4.79
C CYS A 37 7.41 7.14 -3.44
N LEU A 38 6.67 6.13 -2.99
CA LEU A 38 6.91 5.39 -1.74
C LEU A 38 7.61 4.05 -1.99
N LYS A 39 7.73 3.61 -3.24
CA LYS A 39 8.45 2.39 -3.60
C LYS A 39 9.91 2.51 -3.17
N ASP A 40 10.43 1.47 -2.52
CA ASP A 40 11.78 1.41 -1.95
C ASP A 40 12.09 2.44 -0.86
N LEU A 41 11.15 3.33 -0.51
CA LEU A 41 11.24 4.27 0.60
C LEU A 41 10.62 3.70 1.89
N ALA A 42 9.44 3.08 1.77
CA ALA A 42 8.73 2.42 2.87
C ALA A 42 8.84 0.90 2.78
N ASP A 43 8.94 0.25 3.94
CA ASP A 43 9.00 -1.22 4.04
C ASP A 43 7.64 -1.88 3.77
N ALA A 44 6.57 -1.16 4.07
CA ALA A 44 5.19 -1.49 3.73
C ALA A 44 4.31 -0.23 3.76
N ILE A 45 3.18 -0.27 3.08
CA ILE A 45 2.27 0.87 2.94
C ILE A 45 0.86 0.47 3.38
N ASN A 46 0.30 1.19 4.35
CA ASN A 46 -1.09 1.05 4.78
C ASN A 46 -2.04 1.66 3.75
N VAL A 47 -3.12 0.94 3.42
CA VAL A 47 -4.20 1.46 2.58
C VAL A 47 -5.45 1.65 3.44
N THR A 48 -5.81 2.90 3.71
CA THR A 48 -6.98 3.20 4.56
C THR A 48 -8.28 2.70 3.94
N ASP A 49 -9.17 2.10 4.73
CA ASP A 49 -10.54 1.80 4.35
C ASP A 49 -11.50 2.89 4.86
N GLY A 50 -12.39 3.38 3.97
CA GLY A 50 -13.45 4.31 4.37
C GLY A 50 -12.99 5.69 4.85
N ALA A 51 -11.82 6.17 4.43
CA ALA A 51 -11.33 7.50 4.78
C ALA A 51 -12.40 8.58 4.52
N SER A 52 -12.66 9.43 5.52
CA SER A 52 -13.63 10.54 5.44
C SER A 52 -15.08 10.16 5.07
N ALA A 53 -15.48 8.90 5.26
CA ALA A 53 -16.82 8.39 4.90
C ALA A 53 -17.22 8.64 3.42
N LYS A 54 -16.25 8.70 2.51
CA LYS A 54 -16.46 8.83 1.06
C LYS A 54 -16.33 7.48 0.36
N SER A 55 -17.03 7.32 -0.77
CA SER A 55 -16.89 6.13 -1.62
C SER A 55 -15.59 6.23 -2.41
N HIS A 56 -14.54 5.61 -1.88
CA HIS A 56 -13.26 5.44 -2.58
C HIS A 56 -13.22 4.09 -3.31
N LEU A 57 -12.22 3.89 -4.18
CA LEU A 57 -11.90 2.55 -4.67
C LEU A 57 -11.61 1.61 -3.49
N SER A 58 -11.97 0.34 -3.61
CA SER A 58 -11.74 -0.66 -2.55
C SER A 58 -10.25 -0.73 -2.17
N SER A 59 -9.95 -0.65 -0.87
CA SER A 59 -8.60 -0.81 -0.32
C SER A 59 -7.99 -2.18 -0.65
N LEU A 60 -8.83 -3.22 -0.78
CA LEU A 60 -8.43 -4.55 -1.24
C LEU A 60 -7.93 -4.53 -2.70
N VAL A 61 -8.66 -3.83 -3.59
CA VAL A 61 -8.26 -3.71 -5.00
C VAL A 61 -6.95 -2.93 -5.12
N VAL A 62 -6.81 -1.82 -4.38
CA VAL A 62 -5.55 -1.06 -4.33
C VAL A 62 -4.40 -1.92 -3.82
N SER A 63 -4.61 -2.67 -2.73
CA SER A 63 -3.60 -3.58 -2.15
C SER A 63 -3.18 -4.68 -3.13
N SER A 64 -4.11 -5.21 -3.93
CA SER A 64 -3.78 -6.17 -4.99
C SER A 64 -2.89 -5.55 -6.07
N ILE A 65 -3.19 -4.32 -6.49
CA ILE A 65 -2.37 -3.60 -7.49
C ILE A 65 -0.98 -3.26 -6.94
N MET A 66 -0.87 -2.94 -5.65
CA MET A 66 0.41 -2.73 -4.98
C MET A 66 1.29 -3.97 -5.04
N LYS A 67 0.71 -5.16 -4.76
CA LYS A 67 1.42 -6.44 -4.89
C LYS A 67 1.94 -6.69 -6.32
N ASP A 68 1.16 -6.35 -7.35
CA ASP A 68 1.59 -6.50 -8.75
C ASP A 68 2.84 -5.68 -9.09
N ILE A 69 3.07 -4.56 -8.39
CA ILE A 69 4.23 -3.67 -8.62
C ILE A 69 5.30 -3.81 -7.54
N GLU A 70 5.26 -4.91 -6.78
CA GLU A 70 6.23 -5.29 -5.75
C GLU A 70 6.28 -4.32 -4.55
N ILE A 71 5.16 -3.70 -4.21
CA ILE A 71 4.99 -2.93 -2.98
C ILE A 71 4.23 -3.81 -1.97
N GLU A 72 4.68 -3.84 -0.72
CA GLU A 72 4.02 -4.59 0.36
C GLU A 72 2.86 -3.78 0.96
N PRO A 73 1.59 -4.17 0.75
CA PRO A 73 0.47 -3.49 1.38
C PRO A 73 0.24 -3.97 2.83
N ILE A 74 -0.27 -3.09 3.67
CA ILE A 74 -0.94 -3.41 4.93
C ILE A 74 -2.44 -3.16 4.69
N LEU A 75 -3.24 -4.20 4.88
CA LEU A 75 -4.70 -4.21 4.78
C LEU A 75 -5.30 -4.93 5.99
#